data_AF-A0A382G4Y3-F1
#
_entry.id   AF-A0A382G4Y3-F1
#
_cell.length_a   1.000
_cell.length_b   1.000
_cell.length_c   1.000
_cell.angle_alpha   90.00
_cell.angle_beta   90.00
_cell.angle_gamma   90.00
#
_symmetry.space_group_name_H-M   'P 1'
#
loop_
_entity.id
_entity.type
_entity.pdbx_description
1 polymer ?
#
loop_
_entity_poly.entity_id
_entity_poly.type
_entity_poly.pdbx_seq_one_letter_code
_entity_poly.pdbx_strand_id
1 'polypeptide(L)'
;VKFWNNGDLRHDYVTDDMEHRVPELIEFSTNIMTMNSGDLLSCGTNHEGLGPLQDGEIGEIEIQGIGRLTIHVADPLKRTWDRGIFMGEGSTNPAARTQQNRS
;
A
#
# COMPACT_ATOMS: atom_id res chain seq x y z
N VAL A 1 5.98 1.34 6.09
CA VAL A 1 4.62 1.62 5.61
C VAL A 1 3.74 0.49 6.06
N LYS A 2 2.71 0.80 6.85
CA LYS A 2 1.74 -0.16 7.32
C LYS A 2 0.35 0.24 6.88
N PHE A 3 -0.48 -0.72 6.52
CA PHE A 3 -1.88 -0.48 6.17
C PHE A 3 -2.79 -1.50 6.85
N TRP A 4 -3.88 -1.03 7.42
CA TRP A 4 -4.92 -1.84 8.03
C TRP A 4 -6.28 -1.57 7.37
N ASN A 5 -7.10 -2.61 7.27
CA ASN A 5 -8.53 -2.47 6.96
C ASN A 5 -9.32 -3.06 8.14
N ASN A 6 -10.12 -2.24 8.82
CA ASN A 6 -10.86 -2.61 10.04
C ASN A 6 -9.96 -3.25 11.12
N GLY A 7 -8.71 -2.79 11.22
CA GLY A 7 -7.72 -3.35 12.14
C GLY A 7 -6.95 -4.57 11.63
N ASP A 8 -7.35 -5.16 10.50
CA ASP A 8 -6.60 -6.26 9.88
C ASP A 8 -5.39 -5.71 9.13
N LEU A 9 -4.17 -6.06 9.57
CA LEU A 9 -2.93 -5.65 8.92
C LEU A 9 -2.81 -6.30 7.53
N ARG A 10 -2.77 -5.48 6.48
CA ARG A 10 -2.69 -5.91 5.08
C ARG A 10 -1.35 -5.59 4.43
N HIS A 11 -0.78 -4.41 4.68
CA HIS A 11 0.60 -4.08 4.27
C HIS A 11 1.49 -3.90 5.50
N ASP A 12 2.71 -4.41 5.43
CA ASP A 12 3.79 -4.12 6.38
C ASP A 12 5.15 -4.26 5.69
N TYR A 13 5.63 -3.16 5.11
CA TYR A 13 6.90 -3.13 4.37
C TYR A 13 7.70 -1.86 4.66
N VAL A 14 8.97 -1.83 4.30
CA VAL A 14 9.85 -0.66 4.45
C VAL A 14 10.10 0.00 3.10
N THR A 15 10.42 1.29 3.07
CA THR A 15 10.68 2.02 1.81
C THR A 15 11.96 1.56 1.10
N ASP A 16 12.81 0.79 1.77
CA ASP A 16 13.98 0.14 1.15
C ASP A 16 13.58 -1.04 0.25
N ASP A 17 12.34 -1.53 0.36
CA ASP A 17 11.75 -2.58 -0.49
C ASP A 17 11.12 -2.02 -1.78
N MET A 18 11.26 -0.72 -2.03
CA MET A 18 10.76 -0.10 -3.27
C MET A 18 11.63 -0.52 -4.46
N GLU A 19 10.99 -1.00 -5.53
CA GLU A 19 11.67 -1.37 -6.79
C GLU A 19 12.40 -0.17 -7.43
N HIS A 20 11.83 1.02 -7.31
CA HIS A 20 12.44 2.29 -7.73
C HIS A 20 12.49 3.27 -6.56
N ARG A 21 13.67 3.78 -6.26
CA ARG A 21 13.86 4.71 -5.13
C ARG A 21 13.36 6.11 -5.49
N VAL A 22 13.03 6.90 -4.46
CA VAL A 22 12.55 8.29 -4.63
C VAL A 22 13.44 9.14 -5.57
N PRO A 23 14.79 9.11 -5.49
CA PRO A 23 15.62 9.87 -6.42
C PRO A 23 15.44 9.47 -7.89
N GLU A 24 15.29 8.18 -8.17
CA GLU A 24 15.11 7.64 -9.53
C GLU A 24 13.74 8.04 -10.09
N LEU A 25 12.70 8.03 -9.24
CA LEU A 25 11.36 8.48 -9.61
C LEU A 25 11.35 9.98 -9.96
N ILE A 26 12.10 10.81 -9.23
CA ILE A 26 12.24 12.24 -9.51
C ILE A 26 12.99 12.47 -10.82
N GLU A 27 14.12 11.78 -11.03
CA GLU A 27 14.89 11.85 -12.27
C GLU A 27 14.03 11.51 -13.48
N PHE A 28 13.35 10.36 -13.44
CA PHE A 28 12.50 9.91 -14.54
C PHE A 28 11.37 10.90 -14.83
N SER A 29 10.66 11.36 -13.79
CA SER A 29 9.53 12.30 -13.95
C SER A 29 10.00 13.63 -14.56
N THR A 30 11.13 14.16 -14.09
CA THR A 30 11.68 15.44 -14.57
C THR A 30 12.30 15.38 -15.97
N ASN A 31 12.66 14.18 -16.45
CA ASN A 31 13.09 13.98 -17.83
C ASN A 31 11.92 14.11 -18.83
N ILE A 32 10.72 13.73 -18.40
CA ILE A 32 9.52 13.69 -19.26
C ILE A 32 8.72 14.98 -19.18
N MET A 33 8.58 15.57 -17.99
CA MET A 33 7.79 16.77 -17.75
C MET A 33 8.42 17.69 -16.71
N THR A 34 8.13 18.99 -16.80
CA THR A 34 8.54 19.95 -15.77
C THR A 34 7.72 19.74 -14.49
N MET A 35 8.43 19.52 -13.38
CA MET A 35 7.85 19.46 -12.03
C MET A 35 7.79 20.86 -11.42
N ASN A 36 6.68 21.19 -10.75
CA ASN A 36 6.43 22.47 -10.10
C ASN A 36 6.37 22.32 -8.58
N SER A 37 6.55 23.43 -7.87
CA SER A 37 6.33 23.45 -6.42
C SER A 37 4.87 23.16 -6.09
N GLY A 38 4.65 22.22 -5.18
CA GLY A 38 3.32 21.75 -4.81
C GLY A 38 2.86 20.50 -5.55
N ASP A 39 3.61 20.03 -6.55
CA ASP A 39 3.31 18.76 -7.23
C ASP A 39 3.48 17.57 -6.28
N LEU A 40 2.58 16.58 -6.41
CA LEU A 40 2.60 15.35 -5.64
C LEU A 40 3.00 14.16 -6.53
N LEU A 41 4.03 13.42 -6.11
CA LEU A 41 4.48 12.20 -6.77
C LEU A 41 4.17 10.99 -5.90
N SER A 42 3.21 10.16 -6.33
CA SER A 42 2.89 8.90 -5.67
C SER A 42 3.92 7.83 -6.04
N CYS A 43 4.71 7.39 -5.07
CA CYS A 43 5.87 6.51 -5.28
C CYS A 43 5.52 5.02 -5.43
N GLY A 44 4.29 4.70 -5.84
CA GLY A 44 3.78 3.33 -5.92
C GLY A 44 3.33 2.75 -4.58
N THR A 45 2.91 1.48 -4.63
CA THR A 45 2.52 0.65 -3.48
C THR A 45 3.23 -0.69 -3.61
N ASN A 46 3.55 -1.33 -2.50
CA ASN A 46 3.84 -2.76 -2.55
C ASN A 46 2.57 -3.47 -3.06
N HIS A 47 2.74 -4.40 -3.99
CA HIS A 47 1.65 -5.07 -4.69
C HIS A 47 1.05 -6.21 -3.87
N GLU A 48 1.76 -6.68 -2.85
CA GLU A 48 1.27 -7.65 -1.91
C GLU A 48 0.36 -7.03 -0.86
N GLY A 49 -0.65 -7.76 -0.41
CA GLY A 49 -1.61 -7.23 0.55
C GLY A 49 -2.72 -6.36 -0.06
N LEU A 50 -2.65 -6.12 -1.37
CA LEU A 50 -3.71 -5.45 -2.11
C LEU A 50 -5.00 -6.28 -2.09
N GLY A 51 -6.09 -5.62 -1.74
CA GLY A 51 -7.41 -6.21 -1.70
C GLY A 51 -8.49 -5.13 -1.69
N PRO A 52 -9.74 -5.48 -2.00
CA PRO A 52 -10.83 -4.51 -2.06
C PRO A 52 -11.10 -3.88 -0.69
N LEU A 53 -11.46 -2.59 -0.73
CA LEU A 53 -12.15 -1.89 0.34
C LEU A 53 -13.64 -1.80 0.02
N GLN A 54 -14.48 -1.95 1.02
CA GLN A 54 -15.94 -2.05 0.87
C GLN A 54 -16.64 -1.00 1.74
N ASP A 55 -17.92 -0.78 1.49
CA ASP A 55 -18.72 0.19 2.25
C ASP A 55 -18.66 -0.05 3.76
N GLY A 56 -18.53 1.03 4.53
CA GLY A 56 -18.48 1.00 6.00
C GLY A 56 -17.12 0.60 6.58
N GLU A 57 -16.15 0.20 5.75
CA GLU A 57 -14.82 -0.14 6.20
C GLU A 57 -13.97 1.09 6.53
N ILE A 58 -13.00 0.89 7.43
CA ILE A 58 -12.03 1.90 7.84
C ILE A 58 -10.65 1.44 7.39
N GLY A 59 -10.05 2.21 6.49
CA GLY A 59 -8.67 2.05 6.08
C GLY A 59 -7.76 2.93 6.94
N GLU A 60 -6.67 2.38 7.46
CA GLU A 60 -5.65 3.15 8.17
C GLU A 60 -4.30 2.91 7.53
N ILE A 61 -3.57 3.99 7.20
CA ILE A 61 -2.20 3.90 6.69
C ILE A 61 -1.26 4.66 7.63
N GLU A 62 -0.09 4.07 7.91
CA GLU A 62 0.94 4.68 8.74
C GLU A 62 2.31 4.61 8.05
N ILE A 63 3.01 5.74 8.08
CA ILE A 63 4.41 5.82 7.67
C ILE A 63 5.22 6.29 8.89
N GLN A 64 6.17 5.45 9.28
CA GLN A 64 7.05 5.74 10.41
C GLN A 64 7.76 7.08 10.21
N GLY A 65 7.71 7.94 11.23
CA GLY A 65 8.31 9.27 11.20
C GLY A 65 7.51 10.35 10.46
N ILE A 66 6.40 9.99 9.80
CA ILE A 66 5.49 10.96 9.14
C ILE A 66 4.17 11.04 9.89
N GLY A 67 3.49 9.92 10.10
CA GLY A 67 2.21 9.88 10.81
C GLY A 67 1.26 8.81 10.29
N ARG A 68 0.02 8.89 10.78
CA ARG A 68 -1.07 7.97 10.46
C ARG A 68 -2.26 8.74 9.86
N LEU A 69 -2.86 8.16 8.84
CA LEU A 69 -4.08 8.63 8.17
C LEU A 69 -5.17 7.56 8.27
N THR A 70 -6.37 7.97 8.64
CA THR A 70 -7.58 7.13 8.69
C THR A 70 -8.56 7.58 7.63
N ILE A 71 -9.14 6.63 6.88
CA ILE A 71 -10.10 6.84 5.79
C ILE A 71 -11.34 6.00 6.09
N HIS A 72 -12.51 6.63 6.03
CA HIS A 72 -13.80 5.94 6.12
C HIS A 72 -14.36 5.71 4.72
N VAL A 73 -14.65 4.46 4.39
CA VAL A 73 -15.09 4.06 3.04
C VAL A 73 -16.61 4.10 2.98
N ALA A 74 -17.13 4.78 1.96
CA ALA A 74 -18.56 4.81 1.66
C ALA A 74 -18.76 4.46 0.18
N ASP A 75 -19.56 3.44 -0.10
CA ASP A 75 -20.02 3.10 -1.44
C ASP A 75 -21.56 3.19 -1.49
N PRO A 76 -22.13 4.22 -2.13
CA PRO A 76 -23.57 4.37 -2.27
C PRO A 76 -24.27 3.18 -2.93
N LEU A 77 -23.54 2.40 -3.73
CA LEU A 77 -24.07 1.22 -4.43
C LEU A 77 -23.97 -0.07 -3.62
N LYS A 78 -23.35 -0.03 -2.43
CA LYS A 78 -23.17 -1.18 -1.53
C LYS A 78 -22.58 -2.42 -2.25
N ARG A 79 -21.65 -2.19 -3.17
CA ARG A 79 -21.01 -3.30 -3.91
C ARG A 79 -20.14 -4.10 -2.96
N THR A 80 -20.09 -5.40 -3.21
CA THR A 80 -19.31 -6.34 -2.42
C THR A 80 -18.38 -7.16 -3.29
N TRP A 81 -17.20 -7.45 -2.76
CA TRP A 81 -16.19 -8.29 -3.36
C TRP A 81 -15.71 -9.33 -2.35
N ASP A 82 -15.21 -10.45 -2.85
CA ASP A 82 -14.59 -11.47 -1.99
C ASP A 82 -13.45 -10.85 -1.19
N ARG A 83 -13.46 -11.11 0.12
CA ARG A 83 -12.39 -10.66 1.00
C ARG A 83 -11.17 -11.53 0.77
N GLY A 84 -10.08 -10.88 0.39
CA GLY A 84 -8.79 -11.50 0.20
C GLY A 84 -7.74 -10.42 -0.03
N ILE A 85 -6.49 -10.83 0.05
CA ILE A 85 -5.36 -10.00 -0.33
C ILE A 85 -4.45 -10.76 -1.27
N PHE A 86 -3.78 -10.05 -2.17
CA PHE A 86 -2.80 -10.64 -3.08
C PHE A 86 -1.59 -11.17 -2.28
N MET A 87 -1.27 -12.45 -2.45
CA MET A 87 -0.17 -13.17 -1.78
C MET A 87 0.63 -13.96 -2.83
N GLY A 88 1.25 -13.26 -3.77
CA GLY A 88 2.03 -13.87 -4.86
C GLY A 88 3.35 -14.51 -4.41
N GLU A 89 4.08 -15.09 -5.37
CA GLU A 89 5.43 -15.60 -5.17
C GLU A 89 6.38 -14.47 -4.71
N GLY A 90 7.19 -14.71 -3.67
CA GLY A 90 8.08 -13.69 -3.08
C GLY A 90 7.48 -12.86 -1.94
N SER A 91 6.31 -13.25 -1.41
CA SER A 91 5.56 -12.38 -0.49
C SER A 91 6.27 -12.01 0.83
N THR A 92 6.44 -10.72 1.07
CA THR A 92 6.82 -10.01 2.30
C THR A 92 5.72 -9.95 3.37
N ASN A 93 4.45 -10.28 3.05
CA ASN A 93 3.36 -10.31 4.02
C ASN A 93 3.68 -11.19 5.25
N PRO A 94 3.45 -10.74 6.49
CA PRO A 94 3.78 -11.51 7.71
C PRO A 94 3.17 -12.92 7.76
N ALA A 95 1.95 -13.12 7.24
CA ALA A 95 1.31 -14.42 7.17
C ALA A 95 1.94 -15.33 6.10
N ALA A 96 2.34 -14.77 4.96
CA ALA A 96 3.06 -15.50 3.91
C ALA A 96 4.47 -15.91 4.34
N ARG A 97 5.19 -15.04 5.07
CA ARG A 97 6.48 -15.37 5.72
C ARG A 97 6.37 -16.55 6.69
N THR A 98 5.23 -16.68 7.38
CA THR A 98 5.00 -17.77 8.34
C THR A 98 4.76 -19.11 7.66
N GLN A 99 4.23 -19.12 6.42
CA GLN A 99 4.05 -20.33 5.62
C GLN A 99 5.33 -20.77 4.89
N GLN A 100 6.15 -19.85 4.38
CA GLN A 100 7.41 -20.17 3.70
C GLN A 100 8.46 -20.76 4.64
N ASN A 101 8.47 -20.39 5.93
CA ASN A 101 9.40 -20.94 6.92
C ASN A 101 9.02 -22.33 7.46
N ARG A 102 8.04 -23.02 6.86
CA ARG A 102 7.57 -24.36 7.26
C ARG A 102 7.86 -25.46 6.23
N SER A 103 8.62 -25.15 5.17
CA SER A 103 9.08 -26.12 4.16
C SER A 103 10.55 -26.46 4.32
#